data_AF-A0AB38D1L1-F1
#
_entry.id   AF-A0AB38D1L1-F1
#
_cell.length_a   1.000
_cell.length_b   1.000
_cell.length_c   1.000
_cell.angle_alpha   90.00
_cell.angle_beta   90.00
_cell.angle_gamma   90.00
#
_symmetry.space_group_name_H-M   'P 1'
#
loop_
_entity.id
_entity.type
_entity.pdbx_description
1 polymer ?
#
loop_
_entity_poly.entity_id
_entity_poly.type
_entity_poly.pdbx_seq_one_letter_code
_entity_poly.pdbx_strand_id
1 'polypeptide(L)'
;MLLEGWTSTPVEHERLTRTEVVEHERYWSKMVLKARNLRRKYDRAVWLSDANRAESLAEALRSLGPSMLYAHGRWERHGRWNRYYQVRGGAVHTTLTCRCINGDTVLNPLPQFAGRSRKFIADRYKLCRHCGDSNTGDIPSDRAYRSFKVYLLMA
;
A
#
# COMPACT_ATOMS: atom_id res chain seq x y z
N MET A 1 -7.13 -23.01 3.95
CA MET A 1 -8.37 -22.41 4.50
C MET A 1 -8.69 -21.15 3.69
N LEU A 2 -9.80 -21.17 2.96
CA LEU A 2 -10.28 -20.06 2.13
C LEU A 2 -10.81 -18.92 3.02
N LEU A 3 -10.64 -17.67 2.59
CA LEU A 3 -10.93 -16.47 3.38
C LEU A 3 -12.41 -16.05 3.29
N GLU A 4 -13.31 -16.83 3.88
CA GLU A 4 -14.73 -16.45 3.92
C GLU A 4 -14.98 -15.21 4.79
N GLY A 5 -15.60 -14.16 4.19
CA GLY A 5 -16.04 -12.95 4.89
C GLY A 5 -15.02 -11.79 4.96
N TRP A 6 -13.93 -11.84 4.19
CA TRP A 6 -12.80 -10.89 4.30
C TRP A 6 -12.76 -9.82 3.21
N THR A 7 -13.54 -10.05 2.16
CA THR A 7 -13.61 -9.26 0.94
C THR A 7 -14.79 -8.31 1.00
N SER A 8 -14.58 -7.07 0.55
CA SER A 8 -15.58 -6.01 0.54
C SER A 8 -16.30 -5.84 -0.78
N THR A 9 -15.82 -6.49 -1.85
CA THR A 9 -16.48 -6.52 -3.15
C THR A 9 -16.83 -7.95 -3.54
N PRO A 10 -17.87 -8.14 -4.38
CA PRO A 10 -18.09 -9.41 -5.05
C PRO A 10 -16.78 -9.89 -5.69
N VAL A 11 -16.47 -11.16 -5.52
CA VAL A 11 -15.22 -11.74 -6.03
C VAL A 11 -15.47 -12.18 -7.46
N GLU A 12 -14.77 -11.59 -8.43
CA GLU A 12 -14.89 -11.95 -9.84
C GLU A 12 -14.17 -13.27 -10.15
N HIS A 13 -13.19 -13.65 -9.32
CA HIS A 13 -12.36 -14.84 -9.46
C HIS A 13 -12.28 -15.67 -8.16
N GLU A 14 -11.41 -16.67 -8.11
CA GLU A 14 -11.20 -17.49 -6.90
C GLU A 14 -10.71 -16.65 -5.72
N ARG A 15 -11.14 -16.96 -4.49
CA ARG A 15 -10.63 -16.30 -3.29
C ARG A 15 -9.18 -16.70 -3.03
N LEU A 16 -8.32 -15.71 -2.80
CA LEU A 16 -6.96 -15.96 -2.36
C LEU A 16 -6.94 -16.65 -0.99
N THR A 17 -6.01 -17.57 -0.81
CA THR A 17 -5.66 -18.13 0.49
C THR A 17 -4.99 -17.08 1.38
N ARG A 18 -4.93 -17.34 2.68
CA ARG A 18 -4.22 -16.47 3.63
C ARG A 18 -2.75 -16.25 3.22
N THR A 19 -2.07 -17.31 2.78
CA THR A 19 -0.67 -17.25 2.35
C THR A 19 -0.51 -16.31 1.15
N GLU A 20 -1.37 -16.43 0.15
CA GLU A 20 -1.34 -15.56 -1.03
C GLU A 20 -1.64 -14.10 -0.70
N VAL A 21 -2.53 -13.83 0.27
CA VAL A 21 -2.75 -12.47 0.77
C VAL A 21 -1.48 -11.94 1.45
N VAL A 22 -0.78 -12.75 2.25
CA VAL A 22 0.49 -12.35 2.87
C VAL A 22 1.52 -11.98 1.80
N GLU A 23 1.69 -12.85 0.80
CA GLU A 23 2.64 -12.68 -0.29
C GLU A 23 2.31 -11.45 -1.13
N HIS A 24 1.04 -11.28 -1.46
CA HIS A 24 0.54 -10.09 -2.14
C HIS A 24 0.90 -8.81 -1.35
N GLU A 25 0.62 -8.78 -0.05
CA GLU A 25 0.88 -7.59 0.76
C GLU A 25 2.37 -7.32 0.98
N ARG A 26 3.21 -8.35 1.06
CA ARG A 26 4.68 -8.21 1.07
C ARG A 26 5.17 -7.61 -0.24
N TYR A 27 4.69 -8.13 -1.36
CA TYR A 27 5.02 -7.61 -2.68
C TYR A 27 4.57 -6.15 -2.85
N TRP A 28 3.31 -5.87 -2.53
CA TRP A 28 2.72 -4.54 -2.62
C TRP A 28 3.45 -3.52 -1.74
N SER A 29 3.71 -3.86 -0.47
CA SER A 29 4.43 -2.95 0.44
C SER A 29 5.84 -2.63 -0.04
N LYS A 30 6.59 -3.61 -0.54
CA LYS A 30 7.91 -3.39 -1.14
C LYS A 30 7.85 -2.43 -2.34
N MET A 31 6.90 -2.63 -3.23
CA MET A 31 6.71 -1.79 -4.42
C MET A 31 6.37 -0.34 -4.04
N VAL A 32 5.43 -0.15 -3.10
CA VAL A 32 5.04 1.19 -2.63
C VAL A 32 6.20 1.89 -1.93
N LEU A 33 6.96 1.20 -1.08
CA LEU A 33 8.12 1.81 -0.42
C LEU A 33 9.20 2.25 -1.44
N LYS A 34 9.45 1.42 -2.46
CA LYS A 34 10.36 1.77 -3.56
C LYS A 34 9.87 3.00 -4.31
N ALA A 35 8.59 3.03 -4.69
CA ALA A 35 7.98 4.17 -5.37
C ALA A 35 8.02 5.45 -4.51
N ARG A 36 7.75 5.35 -3.20
CA ARG A 36 7.88 6.47 -2.26
C ARG A 36 9.29 7.03 -2.20
N ASN A 37 10.30 6.16 -2.14
CA ASN A 37 11.71 6.57 -2.09
C ASN A 37 12.11 7.29 -3.38
N LEU A 38 11.77 6.70 -4.54
CA LEU A 38 12.02 7.31 -5.84
C LEU A 38 11.31 8.65 -5.99
N ARG A 39 10.04 8.75 -5.58
CA ARG A 39 9.27 10.00 -5.63
C ARG A 39 9.92 11.11 -4.81
N ARG A 40 10.37 10.80 -3.59
CA ARG A 40 11.10 11.79 -2.75
C ARG A 40 12.40 12.25 -3.41
N LYS A 41 13.14 11.33 -4.03
CA LYS A 41 14.36 11.67 -4.76
C LYS A 41 14.05 12.54 -5.99
N TYR A 42 12.96 12.22 -6.69
CA TYR A 42 12.49 12.98 -7.85
C TYR A 42 12.11 14.41 -7.45
N ASP A 43 11.28 14.58 -6.42
CA ASP A 43 10.86 15.89 -5.94
C ASP A 43 12.08 16.74 -5.53
N ARG A 44 13.10 16.11 -4.91
CA ARG A 44 14.37 16.77 -4.59
C ARG A 44 15.17 17.16 -5.83
N ALA A 45 15.24 16.31 -6.86
CA ALA A 45 15.95 16.64 -8.10
C ALA A 45 15.27 17.79 -8.84
N VAL A 46 13.93 17.80 -8.90
CA VAL A 46 13.14 18.91 -9.46
C VAL A 46 13.40 20.20 -8.68
N TRP A 47 13.39 20.14 -7.35
CA TRP A 47 13.68 21.30 -6.50
C TRP A 47 15.09 21.87 -6.72
N LEU A 48 16.07 21.01 -7.02
CA LEU A 48 17.44 21.40 -7.36
C LEU A 48 17.64 21.77 -8.84
N SER A 49 16.58 21.74 -9.65
CA SER A 49 16.63 21.95 -11.11
C SER A 49 17.58 21.00 -11.85
N ASP A 50 17.82 19.80 -11.30
CA ASP A 50 18.63 18.74 -11.92
C ASP A 50 17.75 17.90 -12.87
N ALA A 51 17.58 18.38 -14.10
CA ALA A 51 16.67 17.80 -15.09
C ALA A 51 17.04 16.35 -15.45
N ASN A 52 18.33 16.06 -15.66
CA ASN A 52 18.80 14.72 -16.03
C ASN A 52 18.48 13.70 -14.94
N ARG A 53 18.73 14.06 -13.67
CA ARG A 53 18.41 13.21 -12.54
C ARG A 53 16.90 13.07 -12.34
N ALA A 54 16.14 14.14 -12.51
CA ALA A 54 14.69 14.10 -12.42
C ALA A 54 14.10 13.14 -13.47
N GLU A 55 14.58 13.19 -14.71
CA GLU A 55 14.10 12.31 -15.78
C GLU A 55 14.44 10.84 -15.50
N SER A 56 15.68 10.54 -15.11
CA SER A 56 16.08 9.18 -14.74
C SER A 56 15.24 8.60 -13.58
N LEU A 57 14.90 9.43 -12.59
CA LEU A 57 14.04 9.03 -11.48
C LEU A 57 12.57 8.86 -11.89
N ALA A 58 12.09 9.67 -12.84
CA ALA A 58 10.76 9.53 -13.41
C ALA A 58 10.64 8.23 -14.21
N GLU A 59 11.64 7.89 -15.01
CA GLU A 59 11.71 6.61 -15.72
C GLU A 59 11.75 5.41 -14.76
N ALA A 60 12.55 5.50 -13.70
CA ALA A 60 12.56 4.51 -12.64
C ALA A 60 11.20 4.36 -11.96
N LEU A 61 10.43 5.44 -11.78
CA LEU A 61 9.05 5.38 -11.28
C LEU A 61 8.11 4.71 -12.29
N ARG A 62 8.18 5.08 -13.57
CA ARG A 62 7.36 4.50 -14.66
C ARG A 62 7.59 3.00 -14.78
N SER A 63 8.83 2.53 -14.66
CA SER A 63 9.16 1.10 -14.70
C SER A 63 8.50 0.26 -13.58
N LEU A 64 8.07 0.89 -12.48
CA LEU A 64 7.28 0.21 -11.43
C LEU A 64 5.79 0.08 -11.79
N GLY A 65 5.33 0.84 -12.79
CA GLY A 65 3.98 0.88 -13.33
C GLY A 65 3.33 -0.49 -13.48
N PRO A 66 3.85 -1.35 -14.37
CA PRO A 66 3.26 -2.66 -14.66
C PRO A 66 3.09 -3.53 -13.41
N SER A 67 4.13 -3.59 -12.56
CA SER A 67 4.11 -4.36 -11.32
C SER A 67 3.10 -3.85 -10.29
N MET A 68 2.99 -2.53 -10.13
CA MET A 68 2.02 -1.93 -9.22
C MET A 68 0.59 -2.08 -9.76
N LEU A 69 0.37 -1.90 -11.05
CA LEU A 69 -0.92 -2.11 -11.72
C LEU A 69 -1.38 -3.57 -11.57
N TYR A 70 -0.47 -4.53 -11.79
CA TYR A 70 -0.75 -5.95 -11.62
C TYR A 70 -1.16 -6.28 -10.18
N ALA A 71 -0.39 -5.83 -9.18
CA ALA A 71 -0.71 -6.06 -7.78
C ALA A 71 -2.04 -5.40 -7.37
N HIS A 72 -2.24 -4.13 -7.74
CA HIS A 72 -3.51 -3.44 -7.46
C HIS A 72 -4.69 -4.16 -8.10
N GLY A 73 -4.58 -4.55 -9.38
CA GLY A 73 -5.61 -5.29 -10.10
C GLY A 73 -5.91 -6.65 -9.47
N ARG A 74 -4.90 -7.38 -8.97
CA ARG A 74 -5.11 -8.62 -8.21
C ARG A 74 -5.94 -8.34 -6.94
N TRP A 75 -5.60 -7.32 -6.17
CA TRP A 75 -6.39 -6.96 -4.99
C TRP A 75 -7.85 -6.59 -5.33
N GLU A 76 -8.09 -5.90 -6.44
CA GLU A 76 -9.44 -5.56 -6.88
C GLU A 76 -10.25 -6.80 -7.30
N ARG A 77 -9.69 -7.62 -8.19
CA ARG A 77 -10.35 -8.81 -8.75
C ARG A 77 -10.66 -9.89 -7.72
N HIS A 78 -9.85 -9.97 -6.66
CA HIS A 78 -10.00 -10.97 -5.61
C HIS A 78 -10.73 -10.42 -4.37
N GLY A 79 -11.52 -9.35 -4.54
CA GLY A 79 -12.56 -8.96 -3.59
C GLY A 79 -12.21 -7.83 -2.61
N ARG A 80 -11.06 -7.15 -2.76
CA ARG A 80 -10.60 -6.03 -1.91
C ARG A 80 -10.66 -6.30 -0.40
N TRP A 81 -9.51 -6.43 0.23
CA TRP A 81 -9.40 -6.50 1.70
C TRP A 81 -8.75 -5.27 2.32
N ASN A 82 -9.04 -5.05 3.61
CA ASN A 82 -8.38 -4.03 4.42
C ASN A 82 -6.92 -4.40 4.63
N ARG A 83 -6.04 -3.41 4.47
CA ARG A 83 -4.59 -3.60 4.55
C ARG A 83 -4.04 -2.94 5.80
N TYR A 84 -3.35 -3.74 6.60
CA TYR A 84 -2.70 -3.29 7.82
C TYR A 84 -1.24 -3.72 7.83
N TYR A 85 -0.38 -2.85 8.35
CA TYR A 85 1.05 -3.08 8.44
C TYR A 85 1.53 -2.72 9.83
N GLN A 86 2.31 -3.59 10.45
CA GLN A 86 2.99 -3.27 11.70
C GLN A 86 4.43 -2.86 11.42
N VAL A 87 4.88 -1.78 12.05
CA VAL A 87 6.30 -1.41 12.09
C VAL A 87 6.99 -2.07 13.28
N ARG A 88 8.33 -2.14 13.27
CA ARG A 88 9.11 -2.72 14.39
C ARG A 88 8.76 -2.13 15.77
N GLY A 89 8.38 -0.85 15.84
CA GLY A 89 7.93 -0.18 17.07
C GLY A 89 6.52 -0.57 17.54
N GLY A 90 5.88 -1.57 16.92
CA GLY A 90 4.59 -2.14 17.31
C GLY A 90 3.36 -1.39 16.81
N ALA A 91 3.52 -0.16 16.30
CA ALA A 91 2.40 0.63 15.78
C ALA A 91 1.82 0.02 14.48
N VAL A 92 0.49 0.01 14.38
CA VAL A 92 -0.25 -0.47 13.22
C VAL A 92 -0.60 0.69 12.30
N HIS A 93 -0.40 0.50 11.00
CA HIS A 93 -0.68 1.47 9.95
C HIS A 93 -1.73 0.92 9.00
N THR A 94 -2.70 1.76 8.62
CA THR A 94 -3.75 1.46 7.64
C THR A 94 -3.36 1.84 6.21
N THR A 95 -2.18 2.45 6.05
CA THR A 95 -1.71 2.92 4.75
C THR A 95 -0.19 2.97 4.71
N LEU A 96 0.34 2.59 3.55
CA LEU A 96 1.76 2.62 3.24
C LEU A 96 2.27 4.03 2.88
N THR A 97 1.39 5.03 2.74
CA THR A 97 1.79 6.44 2.50
C THR A 97 1.85 7.27 3.77
N CYS A 98 1.67 6.68 4.94
CA CYS A 98 1.81 7.36 6.22
C CYS A 98 3.16 8.07 6.32
N ARG A 99 3.18 9.30 6.84
CA ARG A 99 4.41 10.09 6.99
C ARG A 99 5.43 9.47 7.94
N CYS A 100 4.98 8.63 8.87
CA CYS A 100 5.85 7.87 9.79
C CYS A 100 6.51 6.65 9.13
N ILE A 101 6.09 6.27 7.93
CA ILE A 101 6.72 5.20 7.15
C ILE A 101 7.70 5.86 6.17
N ASN A 102 8.96 5.46 6.24
CA ASN A 102 10.03 5.86 5.33
C ASN A 102 10.54 4.65 4.51
N GLY A 103 11.55 4.85 3.66
CA GLY A 103 12.07 3.80 2.77
C GLY A 103 12.70 2.61 3.52
N ASP A 104 13.23 2.85 4.72
CA ASP A 104 13.94 1.85 5.53
C ASP A 104 13.03 1.24 6.61
N THR A 105 11.76 1.62 6.62
CA THR A 105 10.79 1.10 7.57
C THR A 105 10.51 -0.36 7.25
N VAL A 106 10.93 -1.25 8.14
CA VAL A 106 10.55 -2.66 8.08
C VAL A 106 9.06 -2.78 8.39
N LEU A 107 8.31 -3.30 7.43
CA LEU A 107 6.87 -3.51 7.51
C LEU A 107 6.56 -4.99 7.60
N ASN A 108 5.73 -5.34 8.57
CA ASN A 108 5.13 -6.66 8.70
C ASN A 108 3.66 -6.54 8.28
N PRO A 109 3.27 -7.03 7.09
CA PRO A 109 1.86 -7.12 6.73
C PRO A 109 1.10 -7.93 7.77
N LEU A 110 -0.11 -7.49 8.11
CA LEU A 110 -1.01 -8.14 9.05
C LEU A 110 -2.22 -8.70 8.29
N PRO A 111 -2.01 -9.71 7.44
CA PRO A 111 -3.07 -10.31 6.63
C PRO A 111 -4.19 -10.83 7.52
N GLN A 112 -3.90 -11.28 8.75
CA GLN A 112 -4.93 -11.70 9.72
C GLN A 112 -5.97 -10.62 10.07
N PHE A 113 -5.70 -9.35 9.73
CA PHE A 113 -6.61 -8.23 9.92
C PHE A 113 -7.36 -7.85 8.64
N ALA A 114 -7.15 -8.57 7.53
CA ALA A 114 -8.02 -8.42 6.37
C ALA A 114 -9.48 -8.71 6.77
N GLY A 115 -10.41 -7.91 6.23
CA GLY A 115 -11.81 -7.90 6.64
C GLY A 115 -12.11 -7.28 8.02
N ARG A 116 -11.11 -6.89 8.82
CA ARG A 116 -11.32 -6.24 10.11
C ARG A 116 -11.53 -4.73 9.95
N SER A 117 -12.53 -4.19 10.64
CA SER A 117 -12.78 -2.76 10.71
C SER A 117 -11.62 -2.03 11.38
N ARG A 118 -11.45 -0.75 11.07
CA ARG A 118 -10.44 0.07 11.71
C ARG A 118 -10.71 0.19 13.20
N LYS A 119 -11.98 0.25 13.60
CA LYS A 119 -12.40 0.23 15.01
C LYS A 119 -11.91 -1.02 15.73
N PHE A 120 -12.09 -2.20 15.13
CA PHE A 120 -11.60 -3.44 15.73
C PHE A 120 -10.10 -3.40 16.02
N ILE A 121 -9.33 -2.79 15.12
CA ILE A 121 -7.89 -2.61 15.27
C ILE A 121 -7.56 -1.57 16.34
N ALA A 122 -8.20 -0.40 16.31
CA ALA A 122 -7.97 0.68 17.27
C ALA A 122 -8.30 0.25 18.72
N ASP A 123 -9.34 -0.56 18.90
CA ASP A 123 -9.76 -1.06 20.22
C ASP A 123 -8.77 -2.09 20.83
N ARG A 124 -7.87 -2.69 20.03
CA ARG A 124 -7.01 -3.82 20.45
C ARG A 124 -5.51 -3.63 20.21
N TYR A 125 -5.14 -2.74 19.30
CA TYR A 125 -3.77 -2.54 18.86
C TYR A 125 -3.43 -1.06 18.82
N LYS A 126 -2.15 -0.75 18.99
CA LYS A 126 -1.64 0.62 18.91
C LYS A 126 -1.69 1.13 17.46
N LEU A 127 -2.79 1.72 17.06
CA LEU A 127 -2.91 2.35 15.75
C LEU A 127 -2.03 3.63 15.70
N CYS A 128 -1.32 3.83 14.58
CA CYS A 128 -0.59 5.07 14.36
C CYS A 128 -1.58 6.24 14.37
N ARG A 129 -1.32 7.28 15.16
CA ARG A 129 -2.19 8.48 15.24
C ARG A 129 -2.56 9.04 13.86
N HIS A 130 -1.59 9.13 12.95
CA HIS A 130 -1.79 9.64 11.60
C HIS A 130 -2.62 8.72 10.68
N CYS A 131 -2.77 7.46 11.07
CA CYS A 131 -3.63 6.49 10.39
C CYS A 131 -5.02 6.41 11.05
N GLY A 132 -5.15 6.79 12.32
CA GLY A 132 -6.39 6.76 13.09
C GLY A 132 -7.33 7.93 12.78
N ASP A 133 -6.80 9.12 12.51
CA ASP A 133 -7.57 10.37 12.39
C ASP A 133 -8.44 10.50 11.12
N SER A 134 -8.56 9.47 10.28
CA SER A 134 -9.27 9.60 8.99
C SER A 134 -10.72 9.11 9.05
N ASN A 135 -11.69 9.99 8.76
CA ASN A 135 -13.13 9.70 8.56
C ASN A 135 -13.45 8.82 7.34
N THR A 136 -12.48 8.02 6.88
CA THR A 136 -12.66 7.11 5.75
C THR A 136 -13.16 5.77 6.30
N GLY A 137 -14.29 5.29 5.76
CA GLY A 137 -14.88 4.00 6.11
C GLY A 137 -13.90 2.83 6.05
N ASP A 138 -14.36 1.66 6.51
CA ASP A 138 -13.48 0.52 6.80
C ASP A 138 -12.69 0.02 5.60
N ILE A 139 -13.18 0.25 4.37
CA ILE A 139 -12.51 -0.08 3.11
C ILE A 139 -11.96 1.20 2.48
N PRO A 140 -10.65 1.49 2.62
CA PRO A 140 -10.08 2.64 1.98
C PRO A 140 -9.96 2.37 0.47
N SER A 141 -10.33 3.35 -0.35
CA SER A 141 -9.71 3.46 -1.67
C SER A 141 -8.19 3.48 -1.47
N ASP A 142 -7.44 2.64 -2.20
CA ASP A 142 -6.01 2.51 -1.97
C ASP A 142 -5.28 3.84 -2.20
N ARG A 143 -4.99 4.53 -1.10
CA ARG A 143 -4.32 5.84 -1.09
C ARG A 143 -2.92 5.72 -1.69
N ALA A 144 -2.24 4.59 -1.49
CA ALA A 144 -0.91 4.41 -2.05
C ALA A 144 -0.97 4.36 -3.58
N TYR A 145 -1.85 3.53 -4.14
CA TYR A 145 -2.05 3.48 -5.59
C TYR A 145 -2.41 4.86 -6.16
N ARG A 146 -3.36 5.58 -5.55
CA ARG A 146 -3.73 6.95 -5.99
C ARG A 146 -2.55 7.92 -5.98
N SER A 147 -1.69 7.87 -4.96
CA SER A 147 -0.51 8.74 -4.88
C SER A 147 0.51 8.49 -5.99
N PHE A 148 0.56 7.28 -6.55
CA PHE A 148 1.47 6.93 -7.63
C PHE A 148 0.83 6.90 -9.01
N LYS A 149 -0.50 6.83 -9.09
CA LYS A 149 -1.27 6.63 -10.33
C LYS A 149 -0.76 7.49 -11.50
N VAL A 150 -0.44 8.76 -11.26
CA VAL A 150 0.10 9.65 -12.31
C VAL A 150 1.40 9.10 -12.91
N TYR A 151 2.34 8.60 -12.10
CA TYR A 151 3.59 8.00 -12.58
C TYR A 151 3.40 6.63 -13.23
N LEU A 152 2.34 5.90 -12.84
CA LEU A 152 2.07 4.56 -13.38
C LEU A 152 1.38 4.60 -14.74
N LEU A 153 0.71 5.71 -15.08
CA LEU A 153 -0.09 5.87 -16.29
C LEU A 153 0.50 6.87 -17.30
N MET A 154 1.64 7.47 -16.98
CA MET A 154 2.39 8.28 -17.95
C MET A 154 3.09 7.33 -18.93
N ALA A 155 2.61 7.35 -20.17
CA ALA A 155 3.22 6.70 -21.33
C ALA A 155 4.41 7.52 -21.85
#